data_AF-Q670V7-F1
#
_entry.id   AF-Q670V7-F1
#
_cell.length_a   1.000
_cell.length_b   1.000
_cell.length_c   1.000
_cell.angle_alpha   90.00
_cell.angle_beta   90.00
_cell.angle_gamma   90.00
#
_symmetry.space_group_name_H-M   'P 1'
#
loop_
_entity.id
_entity.type
_entity.pdbx_description
1 polymer ?
#
loop_
_entity_poly.entity_id
_entity_poly.type
_entity_poly.pdbx_seq_one_letter_code
_entity_poly.pdbx_strand_id
1 'polypeptide(L)'
;VLNLTLIDLPGITKVPVGDQPQDIEYQIKDMILQFISRESSLILAVTPANMDLANSDALKMAKEVDPQGLRTIGVITKPDMMDKG
;
A
#
# COMPACT_ATOMS: atom_id res chain seq x y z
N VAL A 1 -12.83 4.22 26.52
CA VAL A 1 -11.81 3.42 25.83
C VAL A 1 -12.14 3.44 24.35
N LEU A 2 -11.18 3.75 23.47
CA LEU A 2 -11.39 3.77 22.02
C LEU A 2 -11.29 2.34 21.47
N ASN A 3 -12.24 1.95 20.62
CA ASN A 3 -12.20 0.68 19.90
C ASN A 3 -11.59 0.94 18.52
N LEU A 4 -10.45 0.31 18.25
CA LEU A 4 -9.72 0.45 16.99
C LEU A 4 -9.57 -0.93 16.34
N THR A 5 -9.65 -0.98 15.01
CA THR A 5 -9.38 -2.17 14.20
C THR A 5 -8.15 -1.88 13.32
N LEU A 6 -7.16 -2.77 13.38
CA LEU A 6 -5.98 -2.71 12.52
C LEU A 6 -6.05 -3.89 11.54
N ILE A 7 -5.70 -3.63 10.29
CA ILE A 7 -5.73 -4.61 9.22
C ILE A 7 -4.38 -4.58 8.53
N ASP A 8 -3.69 -5.71 8.51
CA ASP A 8 -2.47 -5.90 7.74
C ASP A 8 -2.83 -6.54 6.40
N LEU A 9 -2.30 -5.97 5.32
CA LEU A 9 -2.66 -6.33 3.95
C LEU A 9 -1.43 -6.88 3.21
N PRO A 10 -1.60 -7.85 2.30
CA PRO A 10 -0.49 -8.40 1.55
C PRO A 10 0.23 -7.33 0.71
N GLY A 11 1.55 -7.47 0.58
CA GLY A 11 2.34 -6.62 -0.30
C GLY A 11 1.96 -6.86 -1.76
N ILE A 12 1.97 -5.78 -2.56
CA ILE A 12 1.63 -5.83 -3.98
C ILE A 12 2.77 -6.52 -4.73
N THR A 13 2.48 -7.64 -5.38
CA THR A 13 3.43 -8.39 -6.21
C THR A 13 2.98 -8.39 -7.67
N LYS A 14 3.84 -7.95 -8.59
CA LYS A 14 3.55 -7.93 -10.04
C LYS A 14 3.88 -9.24 -10.75
N VAL A 15 4.70 -10.08 -10.12
CA VAL A 15 5.17 -11.35 -10.69
C VAL A 15 4.77 -12.48 -9.76
N PRO A 16 3.99 -13.46 -10.23
CA PRO A 16 3.67 -14.64 -9.43
C PRO A 16 4.93 -15.44 -9.15
N VAL A 17 5.07 -15.93 -7.91
CA VAL A 17 6.20 -16.77 -7.49
C VAL A 17 5.71 -18.12 -6.96
N GLY A 18 6.43 -19.19 -7.29
CA GLY A 18 6.10 -20.55 -6.85
C GLY A 18 4.73 -21.00 -7.38
N ASP A 19 3.86 -21.43 -6.46
CA ASP A 19 2.52 -21.96 -6.78
C ASP A 19 1.43 -20.87 -6.82
N GLN A 20 1.81 -19.59 -6.88
CA GLN A 20 0.84 -18.50 -6.97
C GLN A 20 0.11 -18.50 -8.32
N PRO A 21 -1.20 -18.20 -8.33
CA PRO A 21 -1.98 -18.15 -9.55
C PRO A 21 -1.54 -16.94 -10.41
N GLN A 22 -1.78 -17.03 -11.72
CA GLN A 22 -1.34 -15.99 -12.66
C GLN A 22 -2.02 -14.62 -12.43
N ASP A 23 -3.18 -14.61 -11.79
CA ASP A 23 -3.98 -13.44 -11.46
C ASP A 23 -3.76 -12.93 -10.03
N ILE A 24 -2.68 -13.37 -9.34
CA ILE A 24 -2.41 -13.00 -7.95
C ILE A 24 -2.35 -11.47 -7.72
N GLU A 25 -1.81 -10.72 -8.69
CA GLU A 25 -1.77 -9.26 -8.62
C GLU A 25 -3.19 -8.67 -8.52
N TYR A 26 -4.12 -9.18 -9.32
CA TYR A 26 -5.51 -8.72 -9.32
C TYR A 26 -6.22 -9.08 -8.02
N GLN A 27 -6.03 -10.31 -7.53
CA GLN A 27 -6.63 -10.76 -6.28
C GLN A 27 -6.15 -9.94 -5.07
N ILE A 28 -4.85 -9.64 -5.00
CA ILE A 28 -4.27 -8.80 -3.95
C ILE A 28 -4.84 -7.38 -4.02
N LYS A 29 -4.92 -6.79 -5.22
CA LYS A 29 -5.49 -5.45 -5.40
C LYS A 29 -6.95 -5.39 -4.98
N ASP A 30 -7.76 -6.35 -5.41
CA ASP A 30 -9.19 -6.40 -5.04
C ASP A 30 -9.36 -6.53 -3.52
N MET A 31 -8.57 -7.40 -2.88
CA MET A 31 -8.55 -7.54 -1.42
C MET A 31 -8.21 -6.22 -0.72
N ILE A 32 -7.18 -5.51 -1.18
CA ILE A 32 -6.77 -4.22 -0.59
C ILE A 32 -7.90 -3.19 -0.75
N LEU A 33 -8.46 -3.08 -1.96
CA LEU A 33 -9.54 -2.13 -2.28
C LEU A 33 -10.77 -2.32 -1.39
N GLN A 34 -11.13 -3.56 -1.03
CA GLN A 34 -12.25 -3.83 -0.11
C GLN A 34 -12.09 -3.18 1.28
N PHE A 35 -10.86 -2.94 1.72
CA PHE A 35 -10.57 -2.30 3.01
C PHE A 35 -10.35 -0.79 2.86
N ILE A 36 -9.53 -0.37 1.89
CA ILE A 36 -9.13 1.04 1.76
C ILE A 36 -10.22 1.92 1.11
N SER A 37 -11.23 1.34 0.46
CA SER A 37 -12.36 2.09 -0.10
C SER A 37 -13.34 2.59 0.96
N ARG A 38 -13.23 2.13 2.20
CA ARG A 38 -14.09 2.58 3.30
C ARG A 38 -13.66 3.97 3.74
N GLU A 39 -14.58 4.94 3.76
CA GLU A 39 -14.28 6.34 4.13
C GLU A 39 -13.71 6.49 5.56
N SER A 40 -14.09 5.59 6.48
CA SER A 40 -13.59 5.57 7.85
C SER A 40 -12.21 4.92 8.02
N SER A 41 -11.62 4.38 6.94
CA SER A 41 -10.30 3.77 6.97
C SER A 41 -9.19 4.81 6.77
N LEU A 42 -8.21 4.78 7.67
CA LEU A 42 -6.93 5.46 7.48
C LEU A 42 -6.01 4.56 6.66
N ILE A 43 -5.40 5.11 5.61
CA ILE A 43 -4.49 4.41 4.71
C ILE A 43 -3.07 4.75 5.11
N LEU A 44 -2.28 3.76 5.51
CA LEU A 44 -0.85 3.90 5.72
C LEU A 44 -0.11 3.45 4.46
N ALA A 45 0.28 4.41 3.60
CA ALA A 45 0.97 4.13 2.36
C ALA A 45 2.48 3.98 2.59
N VAL A 46 2.90 2.75 2.89
CA VAL A 46 4.30 2.43 3.24
C VAL A 46 5.16 2.26 1.98
N THR A 47 6.24 3.03 1.87
CA THR A 47 7.20 2.98 0.76
C THR A 47 8.63 2.95 1.32
N PRO A 48 9.53 2.10 0.81
CA PRO A 48 10.92 2.12 1.24
C PRO A 48 11.67 3.33 0.64
N ALA A 49 12.64 3.88 1.37
CA ALA A 49 13.35 5.12 1.05
C ALA A 49 14.27 4.98 -0.18
N ASN A 50 14.66 3.76 -0.52
CA ASN A 50 15.48 3.45 -1.69
C ASN A 50 14.67 3.33 -3.00
N MET A 51 13.34 3.54 -2.94
CA MET A 51 12.46 3.52 -4.10
C MET A 51 11.85 4.89 -4.32
N ASP A 52 11.76 5.30 -5.58
CA ASP A 52 11.08 6.54 -5.95
C ASP A 52 9.60 6.53 -5.51
N LEU A 53 9.18 7.58 -4.83
CA LEU A 53 7.78 7.75 -4.41
C LEU A 53 6.80 7.79 -5.59
N ALA A 54 7.24 8.29 -6.74
CA ALA A 54 6.44 8.28 -7.97
C ALA A 54 6.10 6.86 -8.46
N ASN A 55 6.91 5.87 -8.07
CA ASN A 55 6.74 4.47 -8.42
C ASN A 55 6.05 3.64 -7.34
N SER A 56 5.73 4.24 -6.18
CA SER A 56 5.04 3.55 -5.09
C SER A 56 3.65 3.08 -5.48
N ASP A 57 3.46 1.76 -5.56
CA ASP A 57 2.16 1.15 -5.83
C ASP A 57 1.16 1.42 -4.69
N ALA A 58 1.64 1.54 -3.44
CA ALA A 58 0.80 1.90 -2.29
C ALA A 58 0.20 3.31 -2.42
N LEU A 59 1.02 4.31 -2.79
CA LEU A 59 0.53 5.68 -3.01
C LEU A 59 -0.39 5.78 -4.23
N LYS A 60 -0.13 5.00 -5.29
CA LYS A 60 -1.00 4.96 -6.48
C LYS A 60 -2.40 4.48 -6.12
N MET A 61 -2.53 3.34 -5.44
CA MET A 61 -3.84 2.82 -5.02
C MET A 61 -4.52 3.73 -4.01
N ALA A 62 -3.76 4.32 -3.07
CA ALA A 62 -4.34 5.27 -2.11
C ALA A 62 -4.97 6.47 -2.84
N LYS A 63 -4.32 7.01 -3.88
CA LYS A 63 -4.86 8.11 -4.70
C LYS A 63 -6.11 7.74 -5.49
N GLU A 64 -6.33 6.47 -5.82
CA GLU A 64 -7.55 6.02 -6.52
C GLU A 64 -8.79 6.15 -5.62
N VAL A 65 -8.63 5.95 -4.30
CA VAL A 65 -9.73 5.98 -3.32
C VAL A 65 -9.72 7.20 -2.40
N ASP A 66 -8.63 7.97 -2.38
CA ASP A 66 -8.43 9.20 -1.63
C ASP A 66 -7.59 10.22 -2.43
N PRO A 67 -8.14 10.81 -3.52
CA PRO A 67 -7.39 11.71 -4.40
C PRO A 67 -6.89 12.98 -3.71
N GLN A 68 -7.58 13.42 -2.66
CA GLN A 68 -7.23 14.61 -1.87
C GLN A 68 -6.24 14.29 -0.75
N GLY A 69 -5.97 13.01 -0.45
CA GLY A 69 -5.06 12.58 0.60
C GLY A 69 -5.56 12.91 2.02
N LEU A 70 -6.87 13.01 2.24
CA LEU A 70 -7.45 13.42 3.52
C LEU A 70 -7.30 12.35 4.61
N ARG A 71 -7.19 11.09 4.21
CA ARG A 71 -7.11 9.93 5.09
C ARG A 71 -5.93 9.01 4.75
N THR A 72 -4.95 9.54 4.02
CA THR A 72 -3.74 8.83 3.61
C THR A 72 -2.52 9.43 4.31
N ILE A 73 -1.75 8.57 4.98
CA ILE A 73 -0.47 8.92 5.61
C ILE A 73 0.64 8.20 4.85
N GLY A 74 1.51 8.97 4.21
CA GLY A 74 2.73 8.43 3.59
C GLY A 74 3.76 8.04 4.64
N VAL A 75 4.23 6.80 4.61
CA VAL A 75 5.22 6.27 5.56
C VAL A 75 6.46 5.85 4.79
N ILE A 76 7.60 6.49 5.08
CA ILE A 76 8.89 6.14 4.48
C ILE A 76 9.64 5.19 5.42
N THR A 77 10.09 4.06 4.89
CA THR A 77 10.80 3.01 5.66
C THR A 77 12.18 2.72 5.08
N LYS A 78 13.00 1.94 5.80
CA LYS A 78 14.35 1.54 5.35
C LYS A 78 15.25 2.73 4.93
N PRO A 79 15.38 3.79 5.76
CA PRO A 79 16.22 4.94 5.42
C PRO A 79 17.71 4.58 5.29
N ASP A 80 18.13 3.49 5.92
CA ASP A 80 19.47 2.91 5.85
C ASP A 80 19.85 2.39 4.46
N MET A 81 18.85 2.01 3.65
CA MET A 81 19.03 1.49 2.29
C MET A 81 19.06 2.58 1.22
N MET A 82 18.89 3.85 1.61
CA MET A 82 18.88 4.96 0.67
C MET A 82 20.26 5.10 0.02
N ASP A 83 20.29 5.25 -1.31
CA ASP A 83 21.52 5.44 -2.05
C ASP A 83 22.25 6.70 -1.56
N LYS A 84 23.57 6.59 -1.43
CA LYS A 84 24.41 7.76 -1.14
C LYS A 84 24.43 8.62 -2.40
N GLY A 85 23.97 9.87 -2.27
CA GLY A 85 24.04 10.87 -3.33
C GLY A 85 25.46 11.08 -3.86
#